data_AF-A0A1A7KCJ6-F1
#
_entry.id   AF-A0A1A7KCJ6-F1
#
_cell.length_a   1.000
_cell.length_b   1.000
_cell.length_c   1.000
_cell.angle_alpha   90.00
_cell.angle_beta   90.00
_cell.angle_gamma   90.00
#
_symmetry.space_group_name_H-M   'P 1'
#
loop_
_entity.id
_entity.type
_entity.pdbx_description
1 polymer ?
#
loop_
_entity_poly.entity_id
_entity_poly.type
_entity_poly.pdbx_seq_one_letter_code
_entity_poly.pdbx_strand_id
1 'polypeptide(L)'
;MFILGFISSEDKSAHHTLKEHAKLDSSWQVQEIIAKAFDQFCKDNGYENSLPQIKEWLTDENPNICRAVTEGLRIWTNRCYFREYPEKAIKLISIHKASTSEYLRKSVGNSLRDIKKKHPDLIENEISKWNLDGINIVFTYSYVKNHH
;
A
#
# COMPACT_ATOMS: atom_id res chain seq x y z
N MET A 1 19.70 10.52 8.00
CA MET A 1 20.34 9.90 6.83
C MET A 1 19.35 10.02 5.67
N PHE A 2 19.47 11.08 4.88
CA PHE A 2 18.47 11.58 3.91
C PHE A 2 18.85 11.25 2.44
N ILE A 3 19.65 10.20 2.22
CA ILE A 3 20.37 10.03 0.94
C ILE A 3 19.73 9.01 -0.03
N LEU A 4 18.79 8.15 0.40
CA LEU A 4 18.22 7.14 -0.51
C LEU A 4 16.98 7.60 -1.31
N GLY A 5 16.47 8.81 -1.07
CA GLY A 5 15.31 9.34 -1.81
C GLY A 5 15.64 9.98 -3.17
N PHE A 6 16.92 10.23 -3.46
CA PHE A 6 17.34 11.04 -4.63
C PHE A 6 17.84 10.23 -5.83
N ILE A 7 17.72 8.91 -5.81
CA ILE A 7 18.11 8.07 -6.93
C ILE A 7 16.99 7.08 -7.19
N SER A 8 15.93 7.42 -7.91
CA SER A 8 15.11 6.40 -8.58
C SER A 8 14.10 7.01 -9.55
N SER A 9 14.58 7.39 -10.74
CA SER A 9 13.74 7.25 -11.93
C SER A 9 14.42 6.40 -13.01
N GLU A 10 15.76 6.28 -13.00
CA GLU A 10 16.49 5.56 -14.05
C GLU A 10 17.37 4.38 -13.58
N ASP A 11 17.55 4.18 -12.26
CA ASP A 11 18.47 3.15 -11.76
C ASP A 11 17.73 1.95 -11.14
N LYS A 12 17.78 0.81 -11.84
CA LYS A 12 17.29 -0.49 -11.32
C LYS A 12 17.99 -0.89 -10.01
N SER A 13 19.23 -0.43 -9.79
CA SER A 13 20.00 -0.72 -8.57
C SER A 13 19.32 -0.12 -7.34
N ALA A 14 18.79 1.11 -7.44
CA ALA A 14 18.17 1.79 -6.33
C ALA A 14 16.83 1.15 -5.93
N HIS A 15 16.06 0.66 -6.89
CA HIS A 15 14.83 -0.09 -6.63
C HIS A 15 15.13 -1.39 -5.84
N HIS A 16 16.16 -2.13 -6.26
CA HIS A 16 16.59 -3.33 -5.57
C HIS A 16 17.03 -3.03 -4.14
N THR A 17 17.88 -2.02 -3.95
CA THR A 17 18.33 -1.58 -2.63
C THR A 17 17.16 -1.18 -1.74
N LEU A 18 16.18 -0.44 -2.25
CA LEU A 18 15.00 -0.04 -1.48
C LEU A 18 14.19 -1.25 -1.01
N LYS A 19 14.01 -2.25 -1.90
CA LYS A 19 13.30 -3.49 -1.60
C LYS A 19 14.04 -4.33 -0.56
N GLU A 20 15.37 -4.41 -0.64
CA GLU A 20 16.20 -5.09 0.36
C GLU A 20 16.11 -4.42 1.74
N HIS A 21 16.17 -3.09 1.81
CA HIS A 21 16.01 -2.38 3.08
C HIS A 21 14.61 -2.56 3.66
N ALA A 22 13.57 -2.60 2.82
CA ALA A 22 12.21 -2.87 3.26
C ALA A 22 12.09 -4.24 3.93
N LYS A 23 12.81 -5.23 3.38
CA LYS A 23 12.85 -6.60 3.89
C LYS A 23 13.59 -6.72 5.24
N LEU A 24 14.72 -6.05 5.37
CA LEU A 24 15.70 -6.31 6.43
C LEU A 24 15.61 -5.34 7.63
N ASP A 25 15.13 -4.12 7.42
CA ASP A 25 15.17 -3.09 8.46
C ASP A 25 13.96 -3.20 9.42
N SER A 26 14.22 -3.24 10.72
CA SER A 26 13.19 -3.34 11.76
C SER A 26 12.76 -1.97 12.32
N SER A 27 13.46 -0.88 11.98
CA SER A 27 13.12 0.47 12.43
C SER A 27 11.86 0.96 11.72
N TRP A 28 10.84 1.29 12.51
CA TRP A 28 9.60 1.87 11.98
C TRP A 28 9.86 3.19 11.23
N GLN A 29 10.82 4.01 11.68
CA GLN A 29 11.19 5.25 10.98
C GLN A 29 11.78 4.97 9.60
N VAL A 30 12.61 3.93 9.48
CA VAL A 30 13.17 3.53 8.18
C VAL A 30 12.07 3.00 7.27
N GLN A 31 11.13 2.21 7.79
CA GLN A 31 9.97 1.73 7.04
C GLN A 31 9.09 2.89 6.51
N GLU A 32 8.94 3.99 7.26
CA GLU A 32 8.27 5.21 6.76
C GLU A 32 9.04 5.91 5.65
N ILE A 33 10.37 5.97 5.75
CA ILE A 33 11.23 6.54 4.70
C ILE A 33 11.11 5.72 3.42
N ILE A 34 11.08 4.39 3.55
CA ILE A 34 10.94 3.46 2.42
C ILE A 34 9.59 3.63 1.74
N ALA A 35 8.50 3.71 2.50
CA ALA A 35 7.17 3.96 1.96
C ALA A 35 7.11 5.28 1.16
N LYS A 36 7.72 6.35 1.68
CA LYS A 36 7.82 7.64 0.99
C LYS A 36 8.69 7.58 -0.27
N ALA A 37 9.81 6.87 -0.22
CA ALA A 37 10.67 6.66 -1.38
C ALA A 37 9.95 5.89 -2.50
N PHE A 38 9.14 4.88 -2.14
CA PHE A 38 8.34 4.14 -3.12
C PHE A 38 7.25 5.02 -3.76
N ASP A 39 6.57 5.89 -3.00
CA ASP A 39 5.64 6.88 -3.57
C ASP A 39 6.35 7.86 -4.50
N GLN A 40 7.55 8.33 -4.12
CA GLN A 40 8.37 9.21 -4.94
C GLN A 40 8.77 8.54 -6.27
N PHE A 41 9.21 7.28 -6.24
CA PHE A 41 9.45 6.48 -7.45
C PHE A 41 8.20 6.42 -8.34
N CYS A 42 7.02 6.15 -7.77
CA CYS A 42 5.77 6.09 -8.54
C CYS A 42 5.37 7.46 -9.12
N LYS A 43 5.66 8.53 -8.39
CA LYS A 43 5.41 9.90 -8.84
C LYS A 43 6.30 10.29 -10.02
N ASP A 44 7.58 9.94 -9.95
CA ASP A 44 8.57 10.32 -10.97
C ASP A 44 8.41 9.50 -12.26
N ASN A 45 8.10 8.21 -12.16
CA ASN A 45 7.86 7.34 -13.31
C ASN A 45 6.42 7.44 -13.86
N GLY A 46 5.49 7.92 -13.06
CA GLY A 46 4.05 7.93 -13.33
C GLY A 46 3.36 6.69 -12.78
N TYR A 47 2.28 6.90 -12.00
CA TYR A 47 1.60 5.82 -11.26
C TYR A 47 1.06 4.68 -12.14
N GLU A 48 0.60 4.99 -13.36
CA GLU A 48 0.18 3.97 -14.33
C GLU A 48 1.37 3.14 -14.84
N ASN A 49 2.47 3.81 -15.21
CA ASN A 49 3.69 3.16 -15.66
C ASN A 49 4.34 2.32 -14.55
N SER A 50 4.13 2.68 -13.27
CA SER A 50 4.63 1.96 -12.11
C SER A 50 3.74 0.79 -11.66
N LEU A 51 2.62 0.51 -12.34
CA LEU A 51 1.76 -0.63 -12.01
C LEU A 51 2.49 -1.99 -11.97
N PRO A 52 3.45 -2.30 -12.86
CA PRO A 52 4.23 -3.53 -12.77
C PRO A 52 4.97 -3.65 -11.44
N GLN A 53 5.68 -2.61 -11.01
CA GLN A 53 6.45 -2.60 -9.75
C GLN A 53 5.54 -2.59 -8.53
N ILE A 54 4.42 -1.85 -8.57
CA ILE A 54 3.39 -1.87 -7.52
C ILE A 54 2.89 -3.31 -7.31
N LYS A 55 2.54 -4.01 -8.40
CA LYS A 55 2.06 -5.39 -8.32
C LYS A 55 3.16 -6.32 -7.82
N GLU A 56 4.39 -6.18 -8.32
CA GLU A 56 5.52 -6.99 -7.90
C GLU A 56 5.74 -6.93 -6.38
N TRP A 57 5.75 -5.73 -5.80
CA TRP A 57 5.94 -5.55 -4.35
C TRP A 57 4.76 -6.03 -3.53
N LEU A 58 3.53 -5.87 -4.04
CA LEU A 58 2.32 -6.41 -3.38
C LEU A 58 2.23 -7.94 -3.48
N THR A 59 3.01 -8.59 -4.34
CA THR A 59 3.08 -10.07 -4.42
C THR A 59 4.25 -10.66 -3.63
N ASP A 60 5.02 -9.83 -2.92
CA ASP A 60 6.15 -10.29 -2.13
C ASP A 60 5.68 -11.04 -0.87
N GLU A 61 6.42 -12.06 -0.47
CA GLU A 61 6.13 -12.83 0.76
C GLU A 61 6.40 -11.99 2.02
N ASN A 62 7.29 -11.01 1.95
CA ASN A 62 7.61 -10.18 3.10
C ASN A 62 6.54 -9.08 3.29
N PRO A 63 5.88 -9.04 4.46
CA PRO A 63 4.82 -8.08 4.71
C PRO A 63 5.30 -6.62 4.74
N ASN A 64 6.57 -6.34 5.04
CA ASN A 64 7.12 -4.99 5.06
C ASN A 64 7.23 -4.41 3.64
N ILE A 65 7.59 -5.23 2.64
CA ILE A 65 7.62 -4.83 1.23
C ILE A 65 6.20 -4.48 0.77
N CYS A 66 5.23 -5.35 1.04
CA CYS A 66 3.81 -5.06 0.76
C CYS A 66 3.33 -3.80 1.51
N ARG A 67 3.81 -3.60 2.75
CA ARG A 67 3.43 -2.46 3.59
C ARG A 67 3.96 -1.15 3.03
N ALA A 68 5.19 -1.13 2.51
CA ALA A 68 5.77 0.06 1.88
C ALA A 68 4.88 0.59 0.74
N VAL A 69 4.30 -0.31 -0.06
CA VAL A 69 3.36 0.07 -1.13
C VAL A 69 2.02 0.53 -0.57
N THR A 70 1.37 -0.30 0.27
CA THR A 70 0.05 0.02 0.82
C THR A 70 0.05 1.34 1.60
N GLU A 71 1.09 1.60 2.38
CA GLU A 71 1.24 2.83 3.16
C GLU A 71 1.70 4.01 2.30
N GLY A 72 2.74 3.83 1.48
CA GLY A 72 3.40 4.91 0.75
C GLY A 72 2.45 5.65 -0.19
N LEU A 73 1.55 4.91 -0.84
CA LEU A 73 0.59 5.48 -1.78
C LEU A 73 -0.60 6.15 -1.09
N ARG A 74 -0.74 6.12 0.24
CA ARG A 74 -1.85 6.79 0.94
C ARG A 74 -1.81 8.31 0.73
N ILE A 75 -2.94 8.98 0.52
CA ILE A 75 -4.24 8.43 0.11
C ILE A 75 -4.16 8.03 -1.37
N TRP A 76 -4.46 6.76 -1.68
CA TRP A 76 -4.26 6.18 -3.01
C TRP A 76 -5.02 6.94 -4.09
N THR A 77 -6.30 7.26 -3.86
CA THR A 77 -7.16 7.97 -4.81
C THR A 77 -6.83 9.46 -4.96
N ASN A 78 -5.79 9.97 -4.29
CA ASN A 78 -5.24 11.29 -4.61
C ASN A 78 -4.14 11.23 -5.69
N ARG A 79 -3.62 10.04 -6.03
CA ARG A 79 -2.59 9.83 -7.07
C ARG A 79 -3.22 9.75 -8.46
N CYS A 80 -2.57 10.29 -9.50
CA CYS A 80 -3.21 10.58 -10.79
C CYS A 80 -3.97 9.39 -11.41
N TYR A 81 -3.36 8.21 -11.54
CA TYR A 81 -4.01 7.03 -12.11
C TYR A 81 -5.13 6.48 -11.20
N PHE A 82 -4.87 6.38 -9.90
CA PHE A 82 -5.85 5.83 -8.94
C PHE A 82 -7.00 6.78 -8.61
N ARG A 83 -6.86 8.08 -8.91
CA ARG A 83 -7.95 9.05 -8.84
C ARG A 83 -9.03 8.75 -9.87
N GLU A 84 -8.61 8.46 -11.10
CA GLU A 84 -9.52 8.12 -12.20
C GLU A 84 -10.04 6.68 -12.09
N TYR A 85 -9.25 5.79 -11.48
CA TYR A 85 -9.56 4.36 -11.34
C TYR A 85 -9.51 3.88 -9.87
N PRO A 86 -10.39 4.39 -8.98
CA PRO A 86 -10.38 4.06 -7.56
C PRO A 86 -10.58 2.56 -7.29
N GLU A 87 -11.35 1.85 -8.11
CA GLU A 87 -11.57 0.41 -8.01
C GLU A 87 -10.28 -0.40 -8.22
N LYS A 88 -9.31 0.12 -9.01
CA LYS A 88 -8.00 -0.51 -9.17
C LYS A 88 -7.18 -0.42 -7.89
N ALA A 89 -7.21 0.73 -7.21
CA ALA A 89 -6.56 0.89 -5.91
C ALA A 89 -7.16 -0.06 -4.88
N ILE A 90 -8.50 -0.07 -4.77
CA ILE A 90 -9.24 -0.94 -3.84
C ILE A 90 -8.86 -2.41 -4.07
N LYS A 91 -8.88 -2.88 -5.33
CA LYS A 91 -8.53 -4.26 -5.66
C LYS A 91 -7.10 -4.62 -5.24
N LEU A 92 -6.13 -3.74 -5.47
CA LEU A 92 -4.73 -3.98 -5.10
C LEU A 92 -4.54 -4.02 -3.58
N ILE A 93 -5.16 -3.09 -2.85
CA ILE A 93 -5.06 -3.01 -1.39
C ILE A 93 -5.74 -4.24 -0.74
N SER A 94 -6.92 -4.64 -1.23
CA SER A 94 -7.72 -5.75 -0.70
C SER A 94 -7.08 -7.14 -0.84
N ILE A 95 -5.99 -7.28 -1.60
CA ILE A 95 -5.21 -8.53 -1.67
C ILE A 95 -4.76 -8.95 -0.27
N HIS A 96 -4.35 -8.00 0.56
CA HIS A 96 -3.79 -8.26 1.88
C HIS A 96 -4.77 -8.14 3.05
N LYS A 97 -6.09 -8.09 2.78
CA LYS A 97 -7.13 -7.94 3.81
C LYS A 97 -7.08 -8.99 4.93
N ALA A 98 -6.54 -10.18 4.64
CA ALA A 98 -6.42 -11.29 5.60
C ALA A 98 -4.95 -11.64 5.93
N SER A 99 -3.99 -10.76 5.62
CA SER A 99 -2.56 -10.99 5.88
C SER A 99 -2.31 -11.44 7.33
N THR A 100 -1.34 -12.31 7.56
CA THR A 100 -0.93 -12.72 8.91
C THR A 100 -0.23 -11.58 9.68
N SER A 101 0.38 -10.62 8.96
CA SER A 101 1.01 -9.45 9.56
C SER A 101 -0.01 -8.39 9.96
N GLU A 102 -0.16 -8.15 11.27
CA GLU A 102 -1.01 -7.07 11.79
C GLU A 102 -0.58 -5.71 11.25
N TYR A 103 0.74 -5.49 11.11
CA TYR A 103 1.29 -4.24 10.60
C TYR A 103 0.80 -3.93 9.18
N LEU A 104 0.81 -4.94 8.31
CA LEU A 104 0.27 -4.81 6.96
C LEU A 104 -1.26 -4.62 6.98
N ARG A 105 -1.98 -5.38 7.82
CA ARG A 105 -3.44 -5.23 7.94
C ARG A 105 -3.86 -3.83 8.39
N LYS A 106 -3.13 -3.18 9.31
CA LYS A 106 -3.37 -1.78 9.70
C LYS A 106 -3.24 -0.83 8.52
N SER A 107 -2.19 -0.98 7.71
CA SER A 107 -1.99 -0.19 6.48
C SER A 107 -3.13 -0.39 5.48
N VAL A 108 -3.54 -1.64 5.24
CA VAL A 108 -4.67 -2.00 4.37
C VAL A 108 -5.96 -1.33 4.84
N GLY A 109 -6.32 -1.52 6.11
CA GLY A 109 -7.54 -0.96 6.68
C GLY A 109 -7.57 0.58 6.62
N ASN A 110 -6.46 1.22 6.97
CA ASN A 110 -6.32 2.68 6.89
C ASN A 110 -6.41 3.20 5.46
N SER A 111 -5.78 2.51 4.50
CA SER A 111 -5.82 2.89 3.08
C SER A 111 -7.24 2.83 2.53
N LEU A 112 -7.96 1.74 2.79
CA LEU A 112 -9.36 1.59 2.38
C LEU A 112 -10.28 2.60 3.08
N ARG A 113 -10.03 2.91 4.36
CA ARG A 113 -10.75 3.95 5.10
C ARG A 113 -10.53 5.34 4.49
N ASP A 114 -9.31 5.66 4.08
CA ASP A 114 -9.04 6.93 3.42
C ASP A 114 -9.77 7.05 2.08
N ILE A 115 -9.87 5.95 1.32
CA ILE A 115 -10.66 5.89 0.08
C ILE A 115 -12.15 6.04 0.40
N LYS A 116 -12.65 5.39 1.46
CA LYS A 116 -14.06 5.44 1.89
C LYS A 116 -14.59 6.86 2.09
N LYS A 117 -13.73 7.78 2.55
CA LYS A 117 -14.09 9.19 2.74
C LYS A 117 -14.58 9.89 1.46
N LYS A 118 -14.12 9.44 0.28
CA LYS A 118 -14.51 9.97 -1.04
C LYS A 118 -15.35 9.02 -1.87
N HIS A 119 -15.16 7.71 -1.69
CA HIS A 119 -15.83 6.66 -2.48
C HIS A 119 -16.49 5.63 -1.55
N PRO A 120 -17.48 6.03 -0.72
CA PRO A 120 -18.09 5.14 0.26
C PRO A 120 -18.72 3.92 -0.40
N ASP A 121 -19.47 4.10 -1.50
CA ASP A 121 -20.18 3.01 -2.18
C ASP A 121 -19.23 1.94 -2.75
N LEU A 122 -18.08 2.35 -3.27
CA LEU A 122 -17.07 1.41 -3.78
C LEU A 122 -16.47 0.57 -2.66
N ILE A 123 -16.21 1.18 -1.51
CA ILE A 123 -15.67 0.46 -0.34
C ILE A 123 -16.73 -0.46 0.27
N GLU A 124 -17.97 -0.01 0.39
CA GLU A 124 -19.07 -0.85 0.90
C GLU A 124 -19.32 -2.05 -0.02
N ASN A 125 -19.32 -1.86 -1.34
CA ASN A 125 -19.40 -2.95 -2.32
C ASN A 125 -18.22 -3.92 -2.21
N GLU A 126 -17.00 -3.44 -2.00
CA GLU A 126 -15.83 -4.31 -1.79
C GLU A 126 -15.95 -5.14 -0.51
N ILE A 127 -16.16 -4.51 0.64
CA ILE A 127 -16.15 -5.20 1.94
C ILE A 127 -17.38 -6.09 2.14
N SER A 128 -18.49 -5.83 1.44
CA SER A 128 -19.66 -6.72 1.44
C SER A 128 -19.37 -8.12 0.87
N LYS A 129 -18.29 -8.26 0.10
CA LYS A 129 -17.86 -9.53 -0.52
C LYS A 129 -16.85 -10.29 0.35
N TRP A 130 -16.43 -9.71 1.47
CA TRP A 130 -15.41 -10.31 2.33
C TRP A 130 -16.05 -11.41 3.19
N ASN A 131 -15.47 -12.62 3.17
CA ASN A 131 -15.81 -13.65 4.13
C ASN A 131 -15.18 -13.32 5.49
N LEU A 132 -15.97 -13.10 6.53
CA LEU A 132 -15.53 -12.68 7.86
C LEU A 132 -15.27 -13.84 8.84
N ASP A 133 -15.11 -15.07 8.35
CA ASP A 133 -14.83 -16.25 9.20
C ASP A 133 -13.46 -16.19 9.93
N GLY A 134 -12.51 -15.39 9.42
CA GLY A 134 -11.14 -15.30 9.94
C GLY A 134 -10.88 -14.08 10.81
N ILE A 135 -10.20 -14.25 11.96
CA ILE A 135 -9.85 -13.13 12.85
C ILE A 135 -9.03 -12.03 12.16
N ASN A 136 -8.16 -12.39 11.22
CA ASN A 136 -7.34 -11.44 10.49
C ASN A 136 -8.18 -10.53 9.58
N ILE A 137 -9.15 -11.08 8.87
CA ILE A 137 -10.01 -10.28 7.98
C ILE A 137 -11.03 -9.47 8.77
N VAL A 138 -11.54 -10.00 9.89
CA VAL A 138 -12.37 -9.24 10.85
C VAL A 138 -11.59 -8.04 11.40
N PHE A 139 -10.32 -8.24 11.76
CA PHE A 139 -9.45 -7.15 12.21
C PHE A 139 -9.39 -6.03 11.15
N THR A 140 -9.05 -6.36 9.90
CA THR A 140 -8.96 -5.35 8.83
C THR A 140 -10.31 -4.69 8.57
N TYR A 141 -11.39 -5.47 8.54
CA TYR A 141 -12.76 -4.98 8.34
C TYR A 141 -13.15 -3.91 9.36
N SER A 142 -12.81 -4.11 10.65
CA SER A 142 -13.08 -3.12 11.69
C SER A 142 -12.36 -1.79 11.45
N TYR A 143 -11.11 -1.81 10.97
CA TYR A 143 -10.37 -0.59 10.60
C TYR A 143 -11.04 0.16 9.44
N VAL A 144 -11.58 -0.54 8.45
CA VAL A 144 -12.30 0.09 7.32
C VAL A 144 -13.61 0.74 7.79
N LYS A 145 -14.31 0.11 8.73
CA LYS A 145 -15.58 0.61 9.28
C LYS A 145 -15.42 1.73 10.30
N ASN A 146 -14.30 1.80 11.02
CA ASN A 146 -14.10 2.78 12.09
C ASN A 146 -14.22 4.23 11.60
N HIS A 147 -15.07 5.01 12.28
CA HIS A 147 -15.44 6.39 11.95
C HIS A 147 -14.72 7.46 12.78
N HIS A 148 -13.61 7.12 13.45
CA HIS A 148 -12.88 8.07 14.31
C HIS A 148 -12.50 9.37 13.59
#